data_AF-A0A7J6SEP5-F1
#
_entry.id   AF-A0A7J6SEP5-F1
#
_cell.length_a   1.000
_cell.length_b   1.000
_cell.length_c   1.000
_cell.angle_alpha   90.00
_cell.angle_beta   90.00
_cell.angle_gamma   90.00
#
_symmetry.space_group_name_H-M   'P 1'
#
loop_
_entity.id
_entity.type
_entity.pdbx_description
1 polymer ?
#
loop_
_entity_poly.entity_id
_entity_poly.type
_entity_poly.pdbx_seq_one_letter_code
_entity_poly.pdbx_strand_id
1 'polypeptide(L)'
;MLPFDLSPTSEWATIAPLVFVLSVTMAKDAIEDYRRYANDNKVNRRLCRVVVKAKAALDADHETGGLELIPWENITAGSIVYLSKGEEVPADMLLVASSASDGLVYIETSQLDGESALKVKQALPEARRMFRSLSLVSECIGSM
;
A
#
# COMPACT_ATOMS: atom_id res chain seq x y z
N MET A 1 38.79 23.12 53.30
CA MET A 1 37.55 23.55 52.62
C MET A 1 37.95 24.03 51.24
N LEU A 2 37.84 23.17 50.22
CA LEU A 2 38.11 23.58 48.84
C LEU A 2 36.84 24.21 48.27
N PRO A 3 36.88 25.45 47.75
CA PRO A 3 35.75 26.01 47.03
C PRO A 3 35.73 25.36 45.64
N PHE A 4 34.82 24.42 45.44
CA PHE A 4 34.56 23.85 44.12
C PHE A 4 33.64 24.80 43.35
N ASP A 5 34.25 25.78 42.67
CA ASP A 5 33.64 26.48 41.53
C ASP A 5 34.70 26.55 40.42
N LEU A 6 34.84 25.45 39.68
CA LEU A 6 35.88 25.21 38.68
C LEU A 6 35.32 25.13 37.25
N SER A 7 34.37 26.01 36.88
CA SER A 7 34.13 26.28 35.46
C SER A 7 34.16 27.78 35.15
N PRO A 8 35.08 28.27 34.28
CA PRO A 8 35.19 29.68 33.90
C PRO A 8 34.06 30.16 32.97
N THR A 9 33.02 29.35 32.75
CA THR A 9 31.88 29.60 31.86
C THR A 9 30.58 29.67 32.66
N SER A 10 29.72 30.65 32.38
CA SER A 10 28.40 30.73 33.02
C SER A 10 27.52 29.56 32.60
N GLU A 11 26.73 29.01 33.53
CA GLU A 11 25.80 27.90 33.28
C GLU A 11 24.86 28.18 32.08
N TRP A 12 24.51 29.47 31.90
CA TRP A 12 23.67 29.94 30.81
C TRP A 12 24.33 29.84 29.42
N ALA A 13 25.66 29.99 29.35
CA ALA A 13 26.40 29.96 28.09
C ALA A 13 26.40 28.56 27.44
N THR A 14 26.21 27.50 28.22
CA THR A 14 26.15 26.12 27.71
C THR A 14 24.72 25.64 27.48
N ILE A 15 23.78 25.96 28.37
CA ILE A 15 22.40 25.47 28.26
C ILE A 15 21.60 26.19 27.16
N ALA A 16 21.85 27.48 26.93
CA ALA A 16 21.13 28.27 25.93
C ALA A 16 21.30 27.73 24.48
N PRO A 17 22.51 27.49 23.96
CA PRO A 17 22.67 26.93 22.62
C PRO A 17 22.10 25.51 22.51
N LEU A 18 22.18 24.70 23.58
CA LEU A 18 21.61 23.36 23.60
C LEU A 18 20.09 23.40 23.47
N VAL A 19 19.41 24.21 24.29
CA VAL A 19 17.95 24.37 24.23
C VAL A 19 17.51 24.92 22.87
N PHE A 20 18.25 25.87 22.31
CA PHE A 20 17.97 26.41 20.98
C PHE A 20 18.02 25.32 19.90
N VAL A 21 19.13 24.57 19.84
CA VAL A 21 19.29 23.48 18.85
C VAL A 21 18.22 22.41 19.04
N LEU A 22 17.97 21.97 20.27
CA LEU A 22 16.93 20.99 20.57
C LEU A 22 15.54 21.47 20.15
N SER A 23 15.21 22.72 20.41
CA SER A 23 13.91 23.30 20.05
C SER A 23 13.71 23.35 18.54
N VAL A 24 14.75 23.76 17.80
CA VAL A 24 14.70 23.81 16.33
C VAL A 24 14.58 22.40 15.74
N THR A 25 15.34 21.43 16.25
CA THR A 25 15.24 20.03 15.81
C THR A 25 13.85 19.47 16.09
N MET A 26 13.33 19.64 17.30
CA MET A 26 11.98 19.16 17.66
C MET A 26 10.90 19.76 16.78
N ALA A 27 10.98 21.06 16.47
CA ALA A 27 10.04 21.72 15.58
C ALA A 27 10.13 21.19 14.14
N LYS A 28 11.35 20.99 13.62
CA LYS A 28 11.58 20.41 12.29
C LYS A 28 10.99 18.99 12.20
N ASP A 29 11.30 18.14 13.18
CA ASP A 29 10.86 16.75 13.20
C ASP A 29 9.33 16.67 13.29
N ALA A 30 8.70 17.52 14.12
CA ALA A 30 7.23 17.60 14.19
C ALA A 30 6.57 17.99 12.86
N ILE A 31 7.18 18.92 12.09
CA ILE A 31 6.67 19.30 10.76
C ILE A 31 6.85 18.14 9.77
N GLU A 32 7.99 17.47 9.79
CA GLU A 32 8.28 16.35 8.91
C GLU A 32 7.33 15.18 9.17
N ASP A 33 7.12 14.82 10.44
CA ASP A 33 6.20 13.77 10.85
C ASP A 33 4.75 14.09 10.46
N TYR A 34 4.31 15.34 10.61
CA TYR A 34 2.98 15.75 10.16
C TYR A 34 2.81 15.58 8.64
N ARG A 35 3.84 15.93 7.86
CA ARG A 35 3.82 15.75 6.40
C ARG A 35 3.79 14.27 6.02
N ARG A 36 4.56 13.43 6.70
CA ARG A 36 4.57 11.97 6.50
C ARG A 36 3.19 11.38 6.80
N TYR A 37 2.62 11.71 7.95
CA TYR A 37 1.27 11.28 8.32
C TYR A 37 0.21 11.68 7.27
N ALA A 38 0.25 12.93 6.79
CA ALA A 38 -0.66 13.40 5.76
C ALA A 38 -0.46 12.67 4.42
N ASN A 39 0.76 12.25 4.09
CA ASN A 39 1.05 11.47 2.89
C ASN A 39 0.57 10.02 3.02
N ASP A 40 0.87 9.37 4.14
CA ASP A 40 0.46 7.98 4.41
C ASP A 40 -1.06 7.85 4.36
N ASN A 41 -1.78 8.78 4.98
CA ASN A 41 -3.25 8.79 4.94
C ASN A 41 -3.81 8.98 3.50
N LYS A 42 -3.08 9.64 2.59
CA LYS A 42 -3.50 9.72 1.18
C LYS A 42 -3.31 8.39 0.46
N VAL A 43 -2.18 7.70 0.70
CA VAL A 43 -1.90 6.39 0.08
C VAL A 43 -2.87 5.34 0.60
N ASN A 44 -3.09 5.29 1.91
CA ASN A 44 -3.99 4.34 2.58
C ASN A 44 -5.45 4.44 2.14
N ARG A 45 -5.88 5.63 1.71
CA ARG A 45 -7.25 5.89 1.23
C ARG A 45 -7.44 5.68 -0.27
N ARG A 46 -6.40 5.28 -1.01
CA ARG A 46 -6.56 4.90 -2.42
C ARG A 46 -7.52 3.72 -2.51
N LEU A 47 -8.32 3.68 -3.58
CA LEU A 47 -9.32 2.63 -3.77
C LEU A 47 -8.74 1.50 -4.63
N CYS A 48 -9.12 0.27 -4.31
CA CYS A 48 -8.88 -0.91 -5.13
C CYS A 48 -10.16 -1.73 -5.28
N ARG A 49 -10.26 -2.50 -6.35
CA ARG A 49 -11.39 -3.40 -6.58
C ARG A 49 -11.10 -4.76 -5.95
N VAL A 50 -11.98 -5.22 -5.08
CA VAL A 50 -11.90 -6.53 -4.44
C VAL A 50 -13.10 -7.38 -4.84
N VAL A 51 -12.86 -8.65 -5.15
CA VAL A 51 -13.91 -9.62 -5.43
C VAL A 51 -14.60 -10.00 -4.13
N VAL A 52 -15.89 -9.68 -4.02
CA VAL A 52 -16.73 -10.04 -2.88
C VAL A 52 -17.65 -11.19 -3.26
N LYS A 53 -17.80 -12.15 -2.34
CA LYS A 53 -18.80 -13.21 -2.48
C LYS A 53 -20.18 -12.57 -2.53
N ALA A 54 -21.09 -13.13 -3.33
CA ALA A 54 -22.51 -12.80 -3.22
C ALA A 54 -22.89 -13.00 -1.75
N LYS A 55 -23.33 -11.92 -1.08
CA LYS A 55 -24.04 -12.10 0.18
C LYS A 55 -25.30 -12.89 -0.19
N ALA A 56 -25.55 -14.00 0.49
CA ALA A 56 -26.85 -14.67 0.45
C ALA A 56 -27.87 -13.65 0.94
N ALA A 57 -28.41 -12.87 0.01
CA ALA A 57 -29.42 -11.88 0.31
C ALA A 57 -30.63 -12.66 0.82
N LEU A 58 -31.16 -12.23 1.97
CA LEU A 58 -32.48 -12.66 2.43
C LEU A 58 -33.59 -12.34 1.40
N ASP A 59 -33.26 -11.58 0.35
CA ASP A 59 -34.13 -11.24 -0.76
C ASP A 59 -33.62 -11.92 -2.04
N ALA A 60 -34.32 -12.99 -2.42
CA ALA A 60 -34.05 -13.78 -3.60
C ALA A 60 -34.33 -12.98 -4.87
N ASP A 61 -33.32 -12.33 -5.46
CA ASP A 61 -33.31 -12.12 -6.91
C ASP A 61 -31.95 -11.77 -7.57
N HIS A 62 -30.84 -11.63 -6.85
CA HIS A 62 -29.56 -11.32 -7.51
C HIS A 62 -28.35 -11.94 -6.78
N GLU A 63 -28.12 -13.24 -7.01
CA GLU A 63 -26.89 -13.95 -6.63
C GLU A 63 -25.74 -13.66 -7.62
N THR A 64 -25.34 -12.40 -7.75
CA THR A 64 -24.09 -12.07 -8.45
C THR A 64 -23.18 -11.42 -7.43
N GLY A 65 -22.14 -12.14 -7.02
CA GLY A 65 -21.02 -11.47 -6.36
C GLY A 65 -20.44 -10.39 -7.28
N GLY A 66 -19.58 -9.54 -6.76
CA GLY A 66 -19.20 -8.34 -7.48
C GLY A 66 -17.80 -7.87 -7.18
N LEU A 67 -17.42 -6.81 -7.87
CA LEU A 67 -16.25 -6.01 -7.53
C LEU A 67 -16.70 -4.86 -6.65
N GLU A 68 -16.19 -4.81 -5.43
CA GLU A 68 -16.40 -3.71 -4.50
C GLU A 68 -15.14 -2.83 -4.47
N LEU A 69 -15.32 -1.51 -4.47
CA LEU A 69 -14.23 -0.56 -4.26
C LEU A 69 -14.00 -0.37 -2.76
N ILE A 70 -12.84 -0.79 -2.28
CA ILE A 70 -12.44 -0.59 -0.88
C ILE A 70 -11.14 0.22 -0.79
N PRO A 71 -10.95 0.99 0.29
CA PRO A 71 -9.66 1.63 0.60
C PRO A 71 -8.51 0.62 0.77
N TRP A 72 -7.28 1.02 0.42
CA TRP A 72 -6.08 0.18 0.58
C TRP A 72 -5.87 -0.26 2.03
N GLU A 73 -6.18 0.60 3.01
CA GLU A 73 -6.14 0.27 4.44
C GLU A 73 -7.07 -0.87 4.87
N ASN A 74 -8.09 -1.20 4.05
CA ASN A 74 -9.06 -2.25 4.33
C ASN A 74 -8.76 -3.58 3.61
N ILE A 75 -7.68 -3.65 2.82
CA ILE A 75 -7.25 -4.89 2.17
C ILE A 75 -6.67 -5.83 3.24
N THR A 76 -7.09 -7.09 3.23
CA THR A 76 -6.62 -8.10 4.19
C THR A 76 -6.08 -9.33 3.47
N ALA A 77 -5.29 -10.15 4.18
CA ALA A 77 -4.78 -11.41 3.63
C ALA A 77 -5.96 -12.33 3.24
N GLY A 78 -5.95 -12.78 1.98
CA GLY A 78 -7.04 -13.56 1.39
C GLY A 78 -8.03 -12.75 0.55
N SER A 79 -7.94 -11.42 0.54
CA SER A 79 -8.65 -10.59 -0.44
C SER A 79 -8.19 -10.91 -1.86
N ILE A 80 -9.13 -11.11 -2.78
CA ILE A 80 -8.85 -11.24 -4.21
C ILE A 80 -8.99 -9.86 -4.81
N VAL A 81 -7.87 -9.24 -5.19
CA VAL A 81 -7.85 -7.91 -5.78
C VAL A 81 -7.87 -8.03 -7.31
N TYR A 82 -8.71 -7.21 -7.95
CA TYR A 82 -8.75 -7.05 -9.39
C TYR A 82 -8.02 -5.76 -9.77
N LEU A 83 -6.96 -5.88 -10.57
CA LEU A 83 -6.16 -4.75 -11.06
C LEU A 83 -6.30 -4.61 -12.58
N SER A 84 -6.50 -3.37 -13.02
CA SER A 84 -6.45 -2.99 -14.44
C SER A 84 -5.05 -2.51 -14.83
N LYS A 85 -4.79 -2.46 -16.13
CA LYS A 85 -3.57 -1.87 -16.69
C LYS A 85 -3.36 -0.44 -16.16
N GLY A 86 -2.17 -0.19 -15.62
CA GLY A 86 -1.78 1.13 -15.09
C GLY A 86 -2.21 1.40 -13.65
N GLU A 87 -2.87 0.45 -12.98
CA GLU A 87 -3.13 0.55 -11.55
C GLU A 87 -1.92 0.09 -10.75
N GLU A 88 -1.64 0.80 -9.65
CA GLU A 88 -0.59 0.43 -8.71
C GLU A 88 -1.00 -0.79 -7.89
N VAL A 89 -0.02 -1.64 -7.56
CA VAL A 89 -0.23 -2.83 -6.74
C VAL A 89 -0.26 -2.39 -5.26
N PRO A 90 -1.37 -2.59 -4.51
CA PRO A 90 -1.53 -2.00 -3.18
C PRO A 90 -0.77 -2.73 -2.07
N ALA A 91 -0.36 -3.98 -2.29
CA ALA A 91 0.35 -4.82 -1.33
C ALA A 91 1.11 -5.93 -2.07
N ASP A 92 1.89 -6.74 -1.35
CA ASP A 92 2.49 -7.94 -1.92
C ASP A 92 1.41 -8.96 -2.31
N MET A 93 1.37 -9.35 -3.59
CA MET A 93 0.31 -10.18 -4.15
C MET A 93 0.83 -11.42 -4.86
N LEU A 94 0.00 -12.47 -4.85
CA LEU A 94 0.16 -13.64 -5.70
C LEU A 94 -0.66 -13.47 -6.97
N LEU A 95 0.01 -13.57 -8.12
CA LEU A 95 -0.66 -13.52 -9.42
C LEU A 95 -1.39 -14.85 -9.68
N VAL A 96 -2.73 -14.81 -9.62
CA VAL A 96 -3.59 -16.01 -9.76
C VAL A 96 -4.17 -16.18 -11.15
N ALA A 97 -4.46 -15.08 -11.86
CA ALA A 97 -5.01 -15.08 -13.20
C ALA A 97 -4.68 -13.77 -13.94
N SER A 98 -4.72 -13.82 -15.26
CA SER A 98 -4.54 -12.68 -16.16
C SER A 98 -5.55 -12.78 -17.32
N SER A 99 -5.89 -11.64 -17.91
CA SER A 99 -6.65 -11.56 -19.17
C SER A 99 -5.86 -12.12 -20.35
N ALA A 100 -4.53 -12.11 -20.28
CA ALA A 100 -3.67 -12.71 -21.29
C ALA A 100 -3.88 -14.24 -21.39
N SER A 101 -3.87 -14.75 -22.62
CA SER A 101 -4.13 -16.17 -22.92
C SER A 101 -3.01 -17.11 -22.47
N ASP A 102 -1.82 -16.60 -22.17
CA ASP A 102 -0.65 -17.31 -21.61
C ASP A 102 -0.49 -17.09 -20.10
N GLY A 103 -1.32 -16.23 -19.49
CA GLY A 103 -1.25 -15.88 -18.09
C GLY A 103 -0.14 -14.87 -17.74
N LEU A 104 0.44 -14.20 -18.74
CA LEU A 104 1.49 -13.21 -18.51
C LEU A 104 0.93 -11.87 -18.01
N VAL A 105 1.73 -11.21 -17.19
CA VAL A 105 1.54 -9.83 -16.72
C VAL A 105 2.89 -9.13 -16.76
N TYR A 106 2.86 -7.86 -17.12
CA TYR A 106 4.02 -6.97 -17.12
C TYR A 106 3.90 -6.00 -15.96
N ILE A 107 4.92 -5.96 -15.11
CA ILE A 107 4.97 -5.09 -13.93
C ILE A 107 6.06 -4.06 -14.14
N GLU A 108 5.70 -2.80 -13.98
CA GLU A 108 6.68 -1.71 -13.89
C GLU A 108 7.17 -1.61 -12.45
N THR A 109 8.48 -1.65 -12.25
CA THR A 109 9.12 -1.51 -10.94
C THR A 109 10.00 -0.28 -10.83
N SER A 110 9.87 0.67 -11.77
CA SER A 110 10.66 1.90 -11.85
C SER A 110 10.65 2.71 -10.55
N GLN A 111 9.55 2.67 -9.80
CA GLN A 111 9.40 3.31 -8.49
C GLN A 111 10.20 2.62 -7.36
N LEU A 112 10.62 1.37 -7.54
CA LEU A 112 11.33 0.55 -6.54
C LEU A 112 12.82 0.41 -6.84
N ASP A 113 13.19 0.16 -8.11
CA ASP A 113 14.57 -0.11 -8.52
C ASP A 113 15.14 0.88 -9.55
N GLY A 114 14.33 1.82 -10.04
CA GLY A 114 14.75 2.78 -11.07
C GLY A 114 14.91 2.18 -12.46
N GLU A 115 14.55 0.90 -12.68
CA GLU A 115 14.63 0.24 -13.98
C GLU A 115 13.41 0.63 -14.83
N SER A 116 13.63 1.03 -16.08
CA SER A 116 12.54 1.32 -17.04
C SER A 116 12.03 0.05 -17.76
N ALA A 117 12.66 -1.09 -17.53
CA ALA A 117 12.29 -2.35 -18.16
C ALA A 117 11.11 -3.00 -17.43
N LEU A 118 10.11 -3.48 -18.19
CA LEU A 118 8.97 -4.19 -17.62
C LEU A 118 9.38 -5.60 -17.18
N LYS A 119 9.06 -5.96 -15.95
CA LYS A 119 9.29 -7.31 -15.40
C LYS A 119 8.12 -8.21 -15.74
N VAL A 120 8.42 -9.33 -16.40
CA VAL A 120 7.41 -10.33 -16.76
C VAL A 120 7.13 -11.25 -15.57
N LYS A 121 5.85 -11.45 -15.27
CA LYS A 121 5.35 -12.45 -14.31
C LYS A 121 4.33 -13.33 -14.98
N GLN A 122 4.22 -14.58 -14.54
CA GLN A 122 3.28 -15.55 -15.09
C GLN A 122 2.42 -16.16 -13.99
N ALA A 123 1.11 -16.20 -14.22
CA ALA A 123 0.18 -16.92 -13.36
C ALA A 123 0.41 -18.43 -13.49
N LEU A 124 0.40 -19.16 -12.37
CA LEU A 124 0.50 -20.61 -12.39
C LEU A 124 -0.66 -21.23 -13.19
N PRO A 125 -0.42 -22.19 -14.10
CA PRO A 125 -1.47 -22.80 -14.92
C PRO A 125 -2.60 -23.42 -14.08
N GLU A 126 -2.25 -24.04 -12.95
CA GLU A 126 -3.18 -24.67 -12.01
C GLU A 126 -4.06 -23.62 -11.33
N ALA A 127 -3.45 -22.55 -10.81
CA ALA A 127 -4.16 -21.44 -10.21
C ALA A 127 -5.11 -20.80 -11.23
N ARG A 128 -4.63 -20.53 -12.44
CA ARG A 128 -5.42 -19.95 -13.51
C ARG A 128 -6.65 -20.80 -13.85
N ARG A 129 -6.51 -22.12 -13.92
CA ARG A 129 -7.64 -23.04 -14.18
C ARG A 129 -8.66 -23.00 -13.04
N MET A 130 -8.17 -23.05 -11.80
CA MET A 130 -9.01 -23.00 -10.61
C MET A 130 -9.78 -21.67 -10.53
N PHE A 131 -9.10 -20.53 -10.68
CA PHE A 131 -9.72 -19.21 -10.57
C PHE A 131 -10.62 -18.85 -11.76
N ARG A 132 -10.37 -19.36 -12.98
CA ARG A 132 -11.32 -19.22 -14.10
C ARG A 132 -12.61 -20.00 -13.91
N SER A 133 -12.62 -21.03 -13.05
CA SER A 133 -13.86 -21.74 -12.73
C SER A 133 -14.78 -20.95 -11.79
N LEU A 134 -14.25 -19.91 -11.12
CA LEU A 134 -15.04 -18.99 -10.31
C LEU A 134 -15.71 -17.98 -11.25
N SER A 135 -17.04 -18.04 -11.36
CA SER A 135 -17.85 -17.21 -12.27
C SER A 135 -17.49 -15.73 -12.19
N LEU A 136 -17.34 -15.20 -10.98
CA LEU A 136 -16.99 -13.80 -10.73
C LEU A 136 -15.63 -13.41 -11.29
N VAL A 137 -14.62 -14.25 -11.04
CA VAL A 137 -13.26 -13.98 -11.52
C VAL A 137 -13.19 -14.17 -13.03
N SER A 138 -13.94 -15.14 -13.58
CA SER A 138 -14.04 -15.34 -15.03
C SER A 138 -14.68 -14.14 -15.74
N GLU A 139 -15.73 -13.56 -15.17
CA GLU A 139 -16.39 -12.37 -15.72
C GLU A 139 -15.43 -11.17 -15.73
N CYS A 140 -14.69 -10.96 -14.64
CA CYS A 140 -13.68 -9.91 -14.55
C CYS A 140 -12.53 -10.08 -15.57
N ILE A 141 -12.19 -11.33 -15.92
CA ILE A 141 -11.14 -11.63 -16.92
C ILE A 141 -11.67 -11.45 -18.35
N GLY A 142 -12.95 -11.73 -18.59
CA GLY A 142 -13.57 -11.73 -19.93
C GLY A 142 -14.18 -10.39 -20.37
N SER A 143 -14.30 -9.41 -19.47
CA SER A 143 -14.92 -8.11 -19.75
C SER A 143 -14.02 -7.10 -20.49
N MET A 144 -13.19 -7.55 -21.45
CA MET A 144 -12.34 -6.69 -22.30
C MET A 144 -12.44 -7.05 -23.78
#